data_AF-A0A934LAR0-F1
#
_entry.id   AF-A0A934LAR0-F1
#
_cell.length_a   1.000
_cell.length_b   1.000
_cell.length_c   1.000
_cell.angle_alpha   90.00
_cell.angle_beta   90.00
_cell.angle_gamma   90.00
#
_symmetry.space_group_name_H-M   'P 1'
#
loop_
_entity.id
_entity.type
_entity.pdbx_description
1 polymer ?
#
loop_
_entity_poly.entity_id
_entity_poly.type
_entity_poly.pdbx_seq_one_letter_code
_entity_poly.pdbx_strand_id
1 'polypeptide(L)'
;NTSKPATATVTITDATGQTAYSGTFSINPGDMAFVWDGRGNDGRQWPEGSYKLTVTGFDANKQPVAISTEVQATVDSVDLTQNPPLLSINGQNYTMDKIKRIVRPGYSGASTN
;
A
#
# COMPACT_ATOMS: atom_id res chain seq x y z
N ASN A 1 9.95 -8.48 -0.55
CA ASN A 1 11.36 -8.53 -0.96
C ASN A 1 11.55 -9.40 -2.19
N THR A 2 11.83 -8.79 -3.34
CA THR A 2 12.21 -9.49 -4.58
C THR A 2 13.72 -9.75 -4.57
N SER A 3 14.20 -10.87 -5.13
CA SER A 3 15.63 -11.23 -5.11
C SER A 3 16.39 -10.86 -6.38
N LYS A 4 15.71 -10.27 -7.38
CA LYS A 4 16.27 -9.88 -8.68
C LYS A 4 15.61 -8.59 -9.20
N PRO A 5 16.26 -7.83 -10.10
CA PRO A 5 15.62 -6.72 -10.80
C PRO A 5 14.37 -7.23 -11.52
N ALA A 6 13.25 -6.54 -11.32
CA ALA A 6 11.97 -6.90 -11.90
C ALA A 6 11.23 -5.65 -12.36
N THR A 7 10.19 -5.86 -13.13
CA THR A 7 9.25 -4.83 -13.55
C THR A 7 7.96 -5.05 -12.78
N ALA A 8 7.55 -4.04 -12.00
CA ALA A 8 6.31 -4.05 -11.27
C ALA A 8 5.26 -3.20 -11.99
N THR A 9 4.07 -3.76 -12.22
CA THR A 9 2.89 -3.00 -12.61
C THR A 9 2.06 -2.73 -11.36
N VAL A 10 1.89 -1.45 -11.06
CA VAL A 10 1.02 -0.95 -10.01
C VAL A 10 -0.31 -0.57 -10.63
N THR A 11 -1.41 -1.05 -10.06
CA THR A 11 -2.78 -0.72 -10.48
C THR A 11 -3.59 -0.33 -9.25
N ILE A 12 -4.26 0.81 -9.32
CA ILE A 12 -5.16 1.32 -8.30
C ILE A 12 -6.57 1.32 -8.89
N THR A 13 -7.49 0.61 -8.24
CA THR A 13 -8.90 0.57 -8.65
C THR A 13 -9.80 1.09 -7.54
N ASP A 14 -10.92 1.71 -7.90
CA ASP A 14 -11.95 2.07 -6.94
C ASP A 14 -12.77 0.84 -6.50
N ALA A 15 -13.78 1.05 -5.66
CA ALA A 15 -14.70 0.01 -5.21
C ALA A 15 -15.61 -0.56 -6.32
N THR A 16 -15.79 0.18 -7.43
CA THR A 16 -16.58 -0.27 -8.60
C THR A 16 -15.75 -1.12 -9.57
N GLY A 17 -14.44 -1.19 -9.37
CA GLY A 17 -13.48 -1.86 -10.26
C GLY A 17 -12.92 -0.96 -11.36
N GLN A 18 -13.26 0.34 -11.37
CA GLN A 18 -12.70 1.30 -12.29
C GLN A 18 -11.23 1.56 -11.95
N THR A 19 -10.36 1.52 -12.97
CA THR A 19 -8.93 1.81 -12.79
C THR A 19 -8.71 3.31 -12.66
N ALA A 20 -8.28 3.73 -11.48
CA ALA A 20 -7.90 5.09 -11.17
C ALA A 20 -6.52 5.44 -11.73
N TYR A 21 -5.57 4.53 -11.51
CA TYR A 21 -4.18 4.71 -11.89
C TYR A 21 -3.57 3.37 -12.28
N SER A 22 -2.73 3.35 -13.31
CA SER A 22 -1.84 2.24 -13.60
C SER A 22 -0.47 2.74 -14.06
N GLY A 23 0.59 2.14 -13.54
CA GLY A 23 1.96 2.52 -13.85
C GLY A 23 2.90 1.32 -13.78
N THR A 24 3.93 1.33 -14.62
CA THR A 24 4.96 0.28 -14.64
C THR A 24 6.29 0.86 -14.17
N PHE A 25 6.92 0.19 -13.21
CA PHE A 25 8.14 0.64 -12.55
C PHE A 25 9.19 -0.46 -12.56
N SER A 26 10.45 -0.09 -12.80
CA SER A 26 11.57 -0.99 -12.52
C SER A 26 11.79 -1.04 -11.02
N ILE A 27 11.79 -2.25 -10.46
CA ILE A 27 12.01 -2.51 -9.04
C ILE A 27 13.30 -3.30 -8.85
N ASN A 28 14.06 -2.93 -7.82
CA ASN A 28 15.26 -3.65 -7.40
C ASN A 28 14.96 -4.40 -6.09
N PRO A 29 15.80 -5.38 -5.72
CA PRO A 29 15.74 -6.00 -4.41
C PRO A 29 15.85 -4.95 -3.29
N GLY A 30 14.89 -4.97 -2.36
CA GLY A 30 14.83 -4.05 -1.21
C GLY A 30 13.44 -3.43 -1.02
N ASP A 31 13.34 -2.55 -0.02
CA ASP A 31 12.13 -1.79 0.25
C ASP A 31 11.99 -0.62 -0.73
N MET A 32 10.82 -0.51 -1.36
CA MET A 32 10.49 0.60 -2.26
C MET A 32 9.19 1.25 -1.80
N ALA A 33 9.20 2.58 -1.71
CA ALA A 33 8.02 3.36 -1.41
C ALA A 33 7.33 3.78 -2.70
N PHE A 34 6.03 3.56 -2.77
CA PHE A 34 5.16 4.12 -3.81
C PHE A 34 4.13 5.02 -3.12
N VAL A 35 4.01 6.25 -3.59
CA VAL A 35 3.03 7.23 -3.10
C VAL A 35 2.12 7.59 -4.26
N TRP A 36 0.82 7.40 -4.04
CA TRP A 36 -0.21 7.89 -4.94
C TRP A 36 -0.82 9.15 -4.34
N ASP A 37 -0.88 10.22 -5.13
CA ASP A 37 -1.40 11.53 -4.76
C ASP A 37 -2.92 11.65 -4.96
N GLY A 38 -3.59 10.55 -5.30
CA GLY A 38 -5.02 10.53 -5.60
C GLY A 38 -5.37 10.99 -7.01
N ARG A 39 -4.37 11.15 -7.91
CA ARG A 39 -4.61 11.55 -9.30
C ARG A 39 -4.49 10.39 -10.28
N GLY A 40 -5.31 10.43 -11.32
CA GLY A 40 -5.28 9.43 -12.38
C GLY A 40 -4.14 9.63 -13.36
N ASN A 41 -4.00 8.71 -14.30
CA ASN A 41 -3.05 8.85 -15.41
C ASN A 41 -3.32 10.07 -16.30
N ASP A 42 -4.54 10.62 -16.26
CA ASP A 42 -4.96 11.84 -16.95
C ASP A 42 -4.70 13.12 -16.13
N GLY A 43 -4.09 12.99 -14.95
CA GLY A 43 -3.79 14.09 -14.04
C GLY A 43 -4.99 14.64 -13.26
N ARG A 44 -6.19 14.06 -13.44
CA ARG A 44 -7.40 14.47 -12.72
C ARG A 44 -7.40 13.89 -11.31
N GLN A 45 -7.89 14.68 -10.36
CA GLN A 45 -8.15 14.21 -9.01
C GLN A 45 -9.28 13.19 -9.03
N TRP A 46 -9.04 12.02 -8.45
CA TRP A 46 -10.07 11.00 -8.26
C TRP A 46 -10.89 11.30 -7.00
N PRO A 47 -12.18 10.92 -6.97
CA PRO A 47 -13.06 11.15 -5.82
C PRO A 47 -12.50 10.56 -4.52
N GLU A 48 -12.87 11.12 -3.38
CA GLU A 48 -12.56 10.49 -2.09
C GLU A 48 -13.28 9.13 -2.00
N GLY A 49 -12.56 8.11 -1.53
CA GLY A 49 -13.11 6.76 -1.45
C GLY A 49 -12.07 5.70 -1.10
N SER A 50 -12.56 4.47 -0.95
CA SER A 50 -11.70 3.30 -0.77
C SER A 50 -11.15 2.85 -2.11
N TYR A 51 -9.83 2.68 -2.18
CA TYR A 51 -9.12 2.20 -3.36
C TYR A 51 -8.33 0.95 -3.05
N LYS A 52 -8.27 0.05 -4.03
CA LYS A 52 -7.49 -1.19 -3.98
C LYS A 52 -6.21 -1.03 -4.78
N LEU A 53 -5.07 -1.18 -4.10
CA LEU A 53 -3.75 -1.27 -4.73
C LEU A 53 -3.45 -2.73 -5.08
N THR A 54 -3.09 -2.98 -6.34
CA THR A 54 -2.57 -4.26 -6.84
C THR A 54 -1.19 -4.04 -7.41
N VAL A 55 -0.23 -4.90 -7.05
CA VAL A 55 1.13 -4.83 -7.59
C VAL A 55 1.51 -6.21 -8.14
N THR A 56 1.87 -6.28 -9.42
CA THR A 56 2.31 -7.51 -10.09
C THR A 56 3.74 -7.34 -10.58
N GLY A 57 4.62 -8.30 -10.27
CA GLY A 57 6.04 -8.24 -10.62
C GLY A 57 6.44 -9.32 -11.60
N PHE A 58 7.25 -8.97 -12.60
CA PHE A 58 7.86 -9.92 -13.53
C PHE A 58 9.37 -9.67 -13.66
N ASP A 59 10.18 -10.73 -13.66
CA ASP A 59 11.63 -10.60 -13.92
C ASP A 59 11.92 -10.43 -15.43
N ALA A 60 13.21 -10.28 -15.78
CA ALA A 60 13.65 -10.16 -17.18
C ALA A 60 13.26 -11.37 -18.06
N ASN A 61 13.03 -12.53 -17.45
CA ASN A 61 12.62 -13.76 -18.12
C ASN A 61 11.08 -13.92 -18.13
N LYS A 62 10.34 -12.86 -17.78
CA LYS A 62 8.88 -12.83 -17.66
C LYS A 62 8.33 -13.82 -16.62
N GLN A 63 9.14 -14.22 -15.64
CA GLN A 63 8.68 -15.05 -14.53
C GLN A 63 8.05 -14.17 -13.45
N PRO A 64 6.91 -14.58 -12.86
CA PRO A 64 6.28 -13.82 -11.80
C PRO A 64 7.19 -13.77 -10.57
N VAL A 65 7.31 -12.59 -9.99
CA VAL A 65 8.07 -12.36 -8.76
C VAL A 65 7.11 -11.95 -7.65
N ALA A 66 7.21 -12.60 -6.49
CA ALA A 66 6.41 -12.26 -5.34
C ALA A 66 6.78 -10.87 -4.81
N ILE A 67 5.83 -9.94 -4.84
CA ILE A 67 5.94 -8.61 -4.26
C ILE A 67 5.04 -8.57 -3.02
N SER A 68 5.64 -8.42 -1.85
CA SER A 68 4.91 -8.12 -0.62
C SER A 68 4.54 -6.66 -0.62
N THR A 69 3.25 -6.33 -0.54
CA THR A 69 2.76 -4.96 -0.44
C THR A 69 2.38 -4.64 1.00
N GLU A 70 2.84 -3.50 1.49
CA GLU A 70 2.45 -2.96 2.79
C GLU A 70 1.72 -1.64 2.56
N VAL A 71 0.49 -1.56 3.06
CA VAL A 71 -0.33 -0.35 2.96
C VAL A 71 -0.27 0.38 4.30
N GLN A 72 0.08 1.66 4.25
CA GLN A 72 -0.01 2.54 5.41
C GLN A 72 -1.35 3.29 5.34
N ALA A 73 -2.06 3.32 6.46
CA ALA A 73 -3.31 4.05 6.60
C ALA A 73 -3.39 4.66 7.99
N THR A 74 -4.18 5.72 8.12
CA THR A 74 -4.45 6.36 9.41
C THR A 74 -5.45 5.52 10.20
N VAL A 75 -5.17 5.30 11.48
CA VAL A 75 -6.13 4.66 12.39
C VAL A 75 -7.13 5.71 12.86
N ASP A 76 -8.41 5.47 12.60
CA ASP A 76 -9.50 6.37 12.98
C ASP A 76 -9.86 6.20 14.46
N SER A 77 -9.97 4.96 14.93
CA SER A 77 -10.31 4.64 16.32
C SER A 77 -9.79 3.27 16.75
N VAL A 78 -9.70 3.07 18.07
CA VAL A 78 -9.35 1.79 18.68
C VAL A 78 -10.43 1.39 19.68
N ASP A 79 -10.98 0.19 19.52
CA ASP A 79 -11.94 -0.43 20.44
C ASP A 79 -11.25 -1.54 21.23
N LEU A 80 -10.97 -1.25 22.51
CA LEU A 80 -10.36 -2.17 23.46
C LEU A 80 -11.40 -2.98 24.26
N THR A 81 -12.70 -2.74 24.05
CA THR A 81 -13.78 -3.48 24.74
C THR A 81 -14.03 -4.85 24.12
N GLN A 82 -13.60 -5.03 22.87
CA GLN A 82 -13.66 -6.28 22.13
C GLN A 82 -12.43 -7.15 22.41
N ASN A 83 -12.60 -8.48 22.36
CA ASN A 83 -11.50 -9.42 22.49
C ASN A 83 -11.46 -10.38 21.27
N PRO A 84 -10.50 -10.25 20.35
CA PRO A 84 -9.35 -9.33 20.40
C PRO A 84 -9.72 -7.86 20.14
N PRO A 85 -8.90 -6.89 20.59
CA PRO A 85 -9.09 -5.47 20.30
C PRO A 85 -9.17 -5.17 18.80
N LEU A 86 -9.99 -4.19 18.44
CA LEU A 86 -10.23 -3.79 17.06
C LEU A 86 -9.68 -2.39 16.79
N LEU A 87 -9.04 -2.22 15.63
CA LEU A 87 -8.62 -0.93 15.09
C LEU A 87 -9.48 -0.61 13.88
N SER A 88 -10.06 0.58 13.84
CA SER A 88 -10.85 1.07 12.71
C SER A 88 -9.97 1.89 11.78
N ILE A 89 -9.96 1.53 10.50
CA ILE A 89 -9.22 2.20 9.43
C ILE A 89 -10.17 2.35 8.24
N ASN A 90 -10.45 3.58 7.81
CA ASN A 90 -11.39 3.88 6.72
C ASN A 90 -12.77 3.20 6.92
N GLY A 91 -13.24 3.13 8.17
CA GLY A 91 -14.51 2.48 8.53
C GLY A 91 -14.52 0.94 8.49
N GLN A 92 -13.37 0.29 8.27
CA GLN A 92 -13.20 -1.16 8.39
C GLN A 92 -12.48 -1.52 9.69
N ASN A 93 -12.86 -2.63 10.32
CA ASN A 93 -12.25 -3.09 11.57
C ASN A 93 -11.19 -4.17 11.31
N TYR A 94 -10.02 -3.98 11.90
CA TYR A 94 -8.87 -4.88 11.81
C TYR A 94 -8.43 -5.31 13.20
N THR A 95 -8.05 -6.56 13.34
CA THR A 95 -7.42 -7.08 14.55
C THR A 95 -5.92 -6.78 14.55
N MET A 96 -5.31 -6.69 15.74
CA MET A 96 -3.91 -6.29 15.90
C MET A 96 -2.92 -7.24 15.18
N ASP A 97 -3.26 -8.51 14.98
CA ASP A 97 -2.43 -9.47 14.23
C ASP A 97 -2.32 -9.14 12.73
N LYS A 98 -3.22 -8.32 12.20
CA LYS A 98 -3.17 -7.79 10.82
C LYS A 98 -2.37 -6.51 10.70
N ILE A 99 -1.90 -5.94 11.82
CA ILE A 99 -1.18 -4.67 11.86
C ILE A 99 0.30 -4.93 12.07
N LYS A 100 1.13 -4.60 11.07
CA LYS A 100 2.58 -4.79 11.15
C LYS A 100 3.27 -3.78 12.07
N ARG A 101 2.87 -2.50 12.01
CA ARG A 101 3.43 -1.41 12.83
C ARG A 101 2.49 -0.18 12.84
N ILE A 102 2.44 0.52 13.97
CA ILE A 102 1.83 1.85 14.10
C ILE A 102 2.95 2.88 14.23
N VAL A 103 2.88 3.97 13.47
CA VAL A 103 3.87 5.07 13.49
C VAL A 103 3.15 6.42 13.59
N ARG A 104 3.80 7.40 14.22
CA ARG A 104 3.33 8.79 14.18
C ARG A 104 3.68 9.38 12.81
N PRO A 105 2.72 9.99 12.08
CA PRO A 105 3.02 10.72 10.85
C PRO A 105 4.09 11.78 11.12
N GLY A 106 5.15 11.80 10.30
CA GLY A 106 6.26 12.77 10.46
C GLY A 106 7.37 12.38 11.43
N TYR A 107 7.37 11.16 11.99
CA TYR A 107 8.54 10.65 12.71
C TYR A 107 9.57 10.08 11.71
N SER A 108 10.35 10.95 11.06
CA SER A 108 11.63 10.55 10.50
C SER A 108 12.57 10.30 11.67
N GLY A 109 12.85 9.04 11.95
CA GLY A 109 13.86 8.67 12.94
C GLY A 109 15.21 9.24 12.50
N ALA A 110 15.60 10.39 13.04
CA ALA A 110 16.99 10.78 13.10
C ALA A 110 17.68 9.81 14.06
N SER A 111 18.13 8.67 13.54
CA SER A 111 19.18 7.89 14.18
C SER A 111 20.51 8.60 13.90
N THR A 112 20.85 9.58 14.72
CA THR A 112 22.25 9.91 14.98
C THR A 112 22.68 9.05 16.16
N ASN A 113 23.54 8.07 15.88
CA ASN A 113 24.53 7.59 16.83
C ASN A 113 25.87 7.57 16.11
#